data_AF-C9Z2G4-F1
#
_entry.id   AF-C9Z2G4-F1
#
_cell.length_a   1.000
_cell.length_b   1.000
_cell.length_c   1.000
_cell.angle_alpha   90.00
_cell.angle_beta   90.00
_cell.angle_gamma   90.00
#
_symmetry.space_group_name_H-M   'P 1'
#
loop_
_entity.id
_entity.type
_entity.pdbx_description
1 polymer ?
#
loop_
_entity_poly.entity_id
_entity_poly.type
_entity_poly.pdbx_seq_one_letter_code
_entity_poly.pdbx_strand_id
1 'polypeptide(L)'
;MSPQDVPENLPVPAPQSSVQVQAARADLEAFEDLMFQVLEAWGLPTDNIIVAAKQRETLLRNTPDVIEELTAEERADAPYIAKMIMAGSVGLFDAALNYLWNETINRLRDHVAAFDVDYFFDLAETDPARRKNLKTRDDLSQIDDYKLLEAANKIKLVSDIGFKQLIHINYMRNHASAAHPNIEELTGLKLAEWLETCIKEVFRIQPRNVVAAIGKLLTNIKSKRLPKDELKKIAAFFDGLEQDQADNLAAGLFGIYTPADATPEILDNVRSLWPDLWPLVSEDSRNEVGIKLARFTANADTDRAIRARELLDLVGGSSYLPAPERVAEIQQALDDLKRAHEAHMRNFAEEPPAAQRLKDVVGRHGDIPEQAVRSYVVHLVNVFLTNGYGPAWNAEPIYKELIGRFDGYQAAIALRAFANSQIRLKLQDEWPRKKWQELLDLIDPKLTGRGDRAFLDAVRNFKGTPDRLYQDTKIKALTKTWLERNLT
;
A
#
# COMPACT_ATOMS: atom_id res chain seq x y z
N MET A 1 39.96 61.55 1.08
CA MET A 1 40.52 60.69 0.03
C MET A 1 39.98 59.29 0.30
N SER A 2 38.71 59.07 -0.03
CA SER A 2 38.15 58.63 -1.32
C SER A 2 38.14 57.10 -1.40
N PRO A 3 36.96 56.45 -1.32
CA PRO A 3 36.79 55.06 -1.70
C PRO A 3 36.79 55.00 -3.24
N GLN A 4 37.76 54.31 -3.84
CA GLN A 4 37.79 54.06 -5.28
C GLN A 4 37.18 52.69 -5.57
N ASP A 5 36.02 52.75 -6.23
CA ASP A 5 35.70 52.02 -7.46
C ASP A 5 35.82 50.49 -7.45
N VAL A 6 34.73 49.83 -7.01
CA VAL A 6 34.38 48.51 -7.52
C VAL A 6 33.61 48.70 -8.82
N PRO A 7 34.07 48.20 -9.98
CA PRO A 7 33.31 48.29 -11.21
C PRO A 7 32.15 47.29 -11.16
N GLU A 8 30.96 47.81 -10.87
CA GLU A 8 29.68 47.15 -11.04
C GLU A 8 29.32 47.16 -12.54
N ASN A 9 29.82 46.17 -13.27
CA ASN A 9 29.30 45.76 -14.59
C ASN A 9 29.95 44.43 -15.01
N LEU A 10 29.42 43.33 -14.49
CA LEU A 10 29.52 42.06 -15.21
C LEU A 10 28.55 42.16 -16.40
N PRO A 11 28.97 41.86 -17.63
CA PRO A 11 28.07 41.90 -18.78
C PRO A 11 26.94 40.88 -18.55
N VAL A 12 25.71 41.39 -18.46
CA VAL A 12 24.51 40.59 -18.66
C VAL A 12 24.64 39.95 -20.06
N PRO A 13 24.39 38.64 -20.25
CA PRO A 13 24.40 38.08 -21.60
C PRO A 13 23.35 38.84 -22.42
N ALA A 14 23.79 39.44 -23.53
CA ALA A 14 22.87 40.09 -24.44
C ALA A 14 21.84 39.04 -24.91
N PRO A 15 20.53 39.38 -25.03
CA PRO A 15 19.58 38.51 -25.68
C PRO A 15 20.13 38.21 -27.09
N GLN A 16 20.30 36.92 -27.42
CA GLN A 16 20.79 36.50 -28.71
C GLN A 16 19.99 37.20 -29.81
N SER A 17 20.65 38.10 -30.53
CA SER A 17 20.00 38.99 -31.49
C SER A 17 19.29 38.19 -32.59
N SER A 18 18.15 38.69 -33.08
CA SER A 18 17.33 38.11 -34.16
C SER A 18 18.09 37.74 -35.44
N VAL A 19 19.30 38.26 -35.63
CA VAL A 19 20.22 37.96 -36.73
C VAL A 19 20.84 36.56 -36.61
N GLN A 20 21.17 36.08 -35.40
CA GLN A 20 21.74 34.73 -35.18
C GLN A 20 20.70 33.63 -35.43
N VAL A 21 19.43 33.91 -35.12
CA VAL A 21 18.31 32.97 -35.33
C VAL A 21 17.93 32.86 -36.81
N GLN A 22 17.98 33.97 -37.56
CA GLN A 22 17.74 33.96 -39.02
C GLN A 22 18.85 33.23 -39.80
N ALA A 23 20.11 33.36 -39.37
CA ALA A 23 21.23 32.62 -39.96
C ALA A 23 21.06 31.10 -39.76
N ALA A 24 20.69 30.66 -38.55
CA ALA A 24 20.46 29.25 -38.25
C ALA A 24 19.33 28.64 -39.08
N ARG A 25 18.23 29.37 -39.33
CA ARG A 25 17.15 28.88 -40.18
C ARG A 25 17.59 28.70 -41.64
N ALA A 26 18.31 29.69 -42.18
CA ALA A 26 18.81 29.61 -43.56
C ALA A 26 19.77 28.42 -43.74
N ASP A 27 20.61 28.13 -42.75
CA ASP A 27 21.51 26.98 -42.77
C ASP A 27 20.74 25.64 -42.72
N LEU A 28 19.65 25.57 -41.95
CA LEU A 28 18.77 24.39 -41.90
C LEU A 28 18.02 24.14 -43.20
N GLU A 29 17.52 25.21 -43.84
CA GLU A 29 16.86 25.15 -45.16
C GLU A 29 17.87 24.72 -46.24
N ALA A 30 19.09 25.26 -46.22
CA ALA A 30 20.14 24.86 -47.17
C ALA A 30 20.57 23.38 -47.00
N PHE A 31 20.65 22.88 -45.76
CA PHE A 31 20.92 21.47 -45.50
C PHE A 31 19.78 20.56 -46.00
N GLU A 32 18.53 20.97 -45.79
CA GLU A 32 17.36 20.27 -46.31
C GLU A 32 17.36 20.18 -47.83
N ASP A 33 17.56 21.30 -48.52
CA ASP A 33 17.64 21.34 -49.99
C ASP A 33 18.73 20.40 -50.53
N LEU A 34 19.91 20.40 -49.89
CA LEU A 34 21.01 19.50 -50.25
C LEU A 34 20.60 18.03 -50.09
N MET A 35 19.98 17.67 -48.97
CA MET A 35 19.57 16.29 -48.72
C MET A 35 18.43 15.84 -49.63
N PHE A 36 17.48 16.71 -49.96
CA PHE A 36 16.40 16.40 -50.89
C PHE A 36 16.92 16.16 -52.31
N GLN A 37 17.90 16.95 -52.78
CA GLN A 37 18.57 16.68 -54.05
C GLN A 37 19.26 15.31 -54.08
N VAL A 38 19.89 14.91 -52.96
CA VAL A 38 20.51 13.58 -52.84
C VAL A 38 19.45 12.47 -52.89
N LEU A 39 18.34 12.62 -52.16
CA LEU A 39 17.25 11.64 -52.15
C LEU A 39 16.59 11.51 -53.54
N GLU A 40 16.32 12.63 -54.22
CA GLU A 40 15.80 12.65 -55.58
C GLU A 40 16.74 11.97 -56.56
N ALA A 41 18.05 12.24 -56.46
CA ALA A 41 19.07 11.58 -57.28
C ALA A 41 19.12 10.06 -57.07
N TRP A 42 18.70 9.57 -55.89
CA TRP A 42 18.58 8.15 -55.57
C TRP A 42 17.17 7.57 -55.85
N GLY A 43 16.23 8.39 -56.32
CA GLY A 43 14.85 7.97 -56.58
C GLY A 43 14.02 7.71 -55.31
N LEU A 44 14.37 8.36 -54.19
CA LEU A 44 13.69 8.25 -52.90
C LEU A 44 12.70 9.41 -52.71
N PRO A 45 11.63 9.22 -51.89
CA PRO A 45 10.65 10.27 -51.63
C PRO A 45 11.22 11.41 -50.78
N THR A 46 10.73 12.62 -51.01
CA THR A 46 11.06 13.85 -50.25
C THR A 46 9.84 14.48 -49.57
N ASP A 47 8.63 14.11 -49.98
CA ASP A 47 7.38 14.62 -49.41
C ASP A 47 7.16 14.15 -47.97
N ASN A 48 6.92 15.10 -47.06
CA ASN A 48 6.58 14.87 -45.65
C ASN A 48 7.57 13.97 -44.89
N ILE A 49 8.85 13.95 -45.29
CA ILE A 49 9.89 13.12 -44.66
C ILE A 49 10.43 13.78 -43.38
N ILE A 50 10.50 15.11 -43.33
CA ILE A 50 10.99 15.89 -42.19
C ILE A 50 10.09 17.09 -41.93
N VAL A 51 9.98 17.48 -40.66
CA VAL A 51 9.15 18.62 -40.23
C VAL A 51 9.74 19.94 -40.72
N ALA A 52 8.95 20.92 -41.14
CA ALA A 52 9.43 22.19 -41.70
C ALA A 52 10.49 22.92 -40.84
N ALA A 53 11.46 23.57 -41.50
CA ALA A 53 12.59 24.27 -40.85
C ALA A 53 12.19 25.25 -39.74
N LYS A 54 11.07 25.97 -39.89
CA LYS A 54 10.53 26.89 -38.86
C LYS A 54 10.23 26.19 -37.52
N GLN A 55 9.75 24.94 -37.56
CA GLN A 55 9.49 24.18 -36.34
C GLN A 55 10.80 23.71 -35.69
N ARG A 56 11.81 23.34 -36.49
CA ARG A 56 13.15 22.99 -36.01
C ARG A 56 13.83 24.17 -35.31
N GLU A 57 13.77 25.35 -35.94
CA GLU A 57 14.22 26.62 -35.34
C GLU A 57 13.48 26.91 -34.02
N THR A 58 12.16 26.68 -34.00
CA THR A 58 11.36 26.86 -32.79
C THR A 58 11.80 25.92 -31.68
N LEU A 59 12.09 24.64 -31.97
CA LEU A 59 12.65 23.72 -30.98
C LEU A 59 13.98 24.25 -30.44
N LEU A 60 14.96 24.51 -31.33
CA LEU A 60 16.31 24.93 -30.96
C LEU A 60 16.36 26.24 -30.16
N ARG A 61 15.41 27.15 -30.40
CA ARG A 61 15.31 28.41 -29.67
C ARG A 61 14.79 28.24 -28.24
N ASN A 62 13.92 27.25 -27.99
CA ASN A 62 13.23 27.10 -26.71
C ASN A 62 13.84 26.03 -25.78
N THR A 63 14.70 25.14 -26.30
CA THR A 63 15.36 24.11 -25.48
C THR A 63 16.53 24.58 -24.60
N PRO A 64 17.29 25.66 -24.89
CA PRO A 64 18.44 26.04 -24.06
C PRO A 64 18.07 26.29 -22.59
N ASP A 65 17.08 27.13 -22.32
CA ASP A 65 16.63 27.46 -20.96
C ASP A 65 16.16 26.21 -20.19
N VAL A 66 15.51 25.29 -20.90
CA VAL A 66 15.04 24.00 -20.36
C VAL A 66 16.23 23.09 -20.00
N ILE A 67 17.26 23.04 -20.85
CA ILE A 67 18.49 22.26 -20.61
C ILE A 67 19.31 22.85 -19.46
N GLU A 68 19.28 24.17 -19.26
CA GLU A 68 19.96 24.83 -18.14
C GLU A 68 19.36 24.47 -16.77
N GLU A 69 18.16 23.88 -16.71
CA GLU A 69 17.64 23.30 -15.48
C GLU A 69 18.42 22.06 -14.99
N LEU A 70 19.19 21.41 -15.86
CA LEU A 70 20.06 20.28 -15.53
C LEU A 70 21.44 20.75 -15.05
N THR A 71 21.99 20.05 -14.06
CA THR A 71 23.36 20.26 -13.58
C THR A 71 24.39 19.92 -14.66
N ALA A 72 25.65 20.35 -14.47
CA ALA A 72 26.72 20.02 -15.41
C ALA A 72 26.97 18.50 -15.52
N GLU A 73 26.84 17.77 -14.42
CA GLU A 73 27.00 16.31 -14.39
C GLU A 73 25.85 15.61 -15.12
N GLU A 74 24.60 16.00 -14.87
CA GLU A 74 23.43 15.45 -15.56
C GLU A 74 23.49 15.71 -17.07
N ARG A 75 23.93 16.90 -17.49
CA ARG A 75 24.13 17.22 -18.91
C ARG A 75 25.21 16.36 -19.56
N ALA A 76 26.31 16.11 -18.86
CA ALA A 76 27.39 15.25 -19.36
C ALA A 76 26.94 13.78 -19.51
N ASP A 77 25.96 13.36 -18.72
CA ASP A 77 25.43 11.99 -18.67
C ASP A 77 24.08 11.83 -19.40
N ALA A 78 23.71 12.75 -20.32
CA ALA A 78 22.44 12.73 -21.05
C ALA A 78 22.59 12.52 -22.58
N PRO A 79 23.16 11.39 -23.04
CA PRO A 79 23.44 11.16 -24.45
C PRO A 79 22.18 11.09 -25.31
N TYR A 80 21.02 10.68 -24.76
CA TYR A 80 19.78 10.67 -25.56
C TYR A 80 19.13 12.06 -25.64
N ILE A 81 19.36 12.98 -24.70
CA ILE A 81 18.98 14.39 -24.89
C ILE A 81 19.80 15.01 -26.03
N ALA A 82 21.10 14.72 -26.10
CA ALA A 82 21.92 15.17 -27.23
C ALA A 82 21.40 14.60 -28.56
N LYS A 83 21.06 13.31 -28.61
CA LYS A 83 20.43 12.68 -29.81
C LYS A 83 19.07 13.28 -30.13
N MET A 84 18.27 13.63 -29.13
CA MET A 84 16.97 14.29 -29.31
C MET A 84 17.14 15.64 -29.98
N ILE A 85 18.07 16.48 -29.51
CA ILE A 85 18.34 17.79 -30.12
C ILE A 85 18.85 17.63 -31.55
N MET A 86 19.74 16.68 -31.81
CA MET A 86 20.26 16.40 -33.17
C MET A 86 19.17 15.88 -34.12
N ALA A 87 18.31 14.96 -33.67
CA ALA A 87 17.19 14.47 -34.48
C ALA A 87 16.16 15.58 -34.75
N GLY A 88 15.89 16.41 -33.75
CA GLY A 88 15.04 17.59 -33.87
C GLY A 88 15.59 18.62 -34.84
N SER A 89 16.90 18.89 -34.82
CA SER A 89 17.52 19.88 -35.72
C SER A 89 17.41 19.49 -37.19
N VAL A 90 17.40 18.18 -37.51
CA VAL A 90 17.21 17.68 -38.88
C VAL A 90 15.75 17.43 -39.24
N GLY A 91 14.81 17.67 -38.32
CA GLY A 91 13.37 17.57 -38.57
C GLY A 91 12.77 16.17 -38.37
N LEU A 92 13.49 15.23 -37.75
CA LEU A 92 13.00 13.91 -37.37
C LEU A 92 12.40 13.96 -35.95
N PHE A 93 11.23 14.60 -35.82
CA PHE A 93 10.60 14.86 -34.52
C PHE A 93 10.06 13.60 -33.83
N ASP A 94 9.67 12.59 -34.59
CA ASP A 94 9.31 11.26 -34.09
C ASP A 94 10.52 10.56 -33.44
N ALA A 95 11.69 10.61 -34.08
CA ALA A 95 12.93 10.10 -33.52
C ALA A 95 13.38 10.91 -32.30
N ALA A 96 13.25 12.23 -32.36
CA ALA A 96 13.55 13.13 -31.25
C ALA A 96 12.72 12.78 -30.00
N LEU A 97 11.41 12.58 -30.17
CA LEU A 97 10.50 12.16 -29.11
C LEU A 97 10.88 10.79 -28.52
N ASN A 98 11.25 9.84 -29.37
CA ASN A 98 11.72 8.52 -28.92
C ASN A 98 13.00 8.62 -28.08
N TYR A 99 13.96 9.47 -28.48
CA TYR A 99 15.17 9.67 -27.69
C TYR A 99 14.90 10.35 -26.35
N LEU A 100 14.05 11.38 -26.31
CA LEU A 100 13.61 12.00 -25.06
C LEU A 100 12.96 10.97 -24.13
N TRP A 101 12.07 10.15 -24.67
CA TRP A 101 11.38 9.13 -23.90
C TRP A 101 12.34 8.08 -23.35
N ASN A 102 13.29 7.61 -24.15
CA ASN A 102 14.30 6.64 -23.72
C ASN A 102 15.16 7.18 -22.57
N GLU A 103 15.60 8.44 -22.63
CA GLU A 103 16.32 9.07 -21.51
C GLU A 103 15.44 9.11 -20.26
N THR A 104 14.20 9.56 -20.42
CA THR A 104 13.22 9.71 -19.32
C THR A 104 13.00 8.38 -18.59
N ILE A 105 12.73 7.31 -19.32
CA ILE A 105 12.48 5.99 -18.73
C ILE A 105 13.76 5.43 -18.08
N ASN A 106 14.93 5.61 -18.69
CA ASN A 106 16.18 5.15 -18.09
C ASN A 106 16.46 5.86 -16.76
N ARG A 107 16.28 7.18 -16.70
CA ARG A 107 16.39 7.96 -15.45
C ARG A 107 15.39 7.50 -14.40
N LEU A 108 14.13 7.26 -14.78
CA LEU A 108 13.13 6.73 -13.85
C LEU A 108 13.54 5.36 -13.28
N ARG A 109 14.08 4.46 -14.11
CA ARG A 109 14.60 3.16 -13.66
C ARG A 109 15.75 3.30 -12.67
N ASP A 110 16.64 4.27 -12.87
CA ASP A 110 17.74 4.53 -11.95
C ASP A 110 17.22 5.05 -10.60
N HIS A 111 16.21 5.93 -10.61
CA HIS A 111 15.54 6.37 -9.38
C HIS A 111 14.83 5.22 -8.65
N VAL A 112 14.16 4.33 -9.37
CA VAL A 112 13.54 3.12 -8.80
C VAL A 112 14.60 2.22 -8.15
N ALA A 113 15.72 2.00 -8.84
CA ALA A 113 16.81 1.18 -8.35
C ALA A 113 17.46 1.75 -7.07
N ALA A 114 17.54 3.08 -6.97
CA ALA A 114 18.02 3.76 -5.78
C ALA A 114 17.06 3.73 -4.58
N PHE A 115 15.76 3.44 -4.81
CA PHE A 115 14.74 3.34 -3.77
C PHE A 115 14.72 1.93 -3.14
N ASP A 116 14.04 0.99 -3.80
CA ASP A 116 14.03 -0.44 -3.49
C ASP A 116 13.45 -1.17 -4.71
N VAL A 117 14.35 -1.70 -5.52
CA VAL A 117 14.00 -2.37 -6.77
C VAL A 117 13.17 -3.65 -6.54
N ASP A 118 13.40 -4.37 -5.45
CA ASP A 118 12.70 -5.62 -5.18
C ASP A 118 11.25 -5.33 -4.76
N TYR A 119 11.05 -4.37 -3.86
CA TYR A 119 9.72 -3.91 -3.52
C TYR A 119 8.98 -3.33 -4.73
N PHE A 120 9.68 -2.54 -5.56
CA PHE A 120 9.08 -1.99 -6.78
C PHE A 120 8.54 -3.09 -7.70
N PHE A 121 9.27 -4.20 -7.87
CA PHE A 121 8.78 -5.32 -8.66
C PHE A 121 7.53 -5.98 -8.07
N ASP A 122 7.36 -6.04 -6.74
CA ASP A 122 6.13 -6.58 -6.13
C ASP A 122 4.88 -5.76 -6.49
N LEU A 123 5.06 -4.46 -6.75
CA LEU A 123 3.99 -3.56 -7.17
C LEU A 123 3.77 -3.58 -8.69
N ALA A 124 4.86 -3.63 -9.45
CA ALA A 124 4.83 -3.52 -10.91
C ALA A 124 4.49 -4.83 -11.61
N GLU A 125 4.80 -5.99 -11.02
CA GLU A 125 4.52 -7.31 -11.57
C GLU A 125 3.74 -8.19 -10.59
N THR A 126 2.44 -8.29 -10.82
CA THR A 126 1.53 -9.08 -10.00
C THR A 126 1.60 -10.58 -10.30
N ASP A 127 2.11 -10.98 -11.46
CA ASP A 127 2.30 -12.39 -11.83
C ASP A 127 3.52 -12.99 -11.09
N PRO A 128 3.32 -13.93 -10.14
CA PRO A 128 4.42 -14.52 -9.37
C PRO A 128 5.48 -15.21 -10.25
N ALA A 129 5.08 -15.79 -11.39
CA ALA A 129 5.98 -16.52 -12.28
C ALA A 129 6.93 -15.59 -13.04
N ARG A 130 6.51 -14.36 -13.33
CA ARG A 130 7.37 -13.33 -13.92
C ARG A 130 8.19 -12.62 -12.85
N ARG A 131 7.54 -12.25 -11.74
CA ARG A 131 8.15 -11.54 -10.62
C ARG A 131 9.40 -12.21 -10.08
N LYS A 132 9.41 -13.55 -9.95
CA LYS A 132 10.57 -14.30 -9.43
C LYS A 132 11.87 -14.12 -10.25
N ASN A 133 11.75 -13.74 -11.52
CA ASN A 133 12.89 -13.55 -12.42
C ASN A 133 13.42 -12.11 -12.41
N LEU A 134 12.74 -11.19 -11.72
CA LEU A 134 13.08 -9.77 -11.67
C LEU A 134 13.75 -9.44 -10.34
N LYS A 135 15.01 -9.02 -10.36
CA LYS A 135 15.80 -8.81 -9.13
C LYS A 135 16.64 -7.55 -9.12
N THR A 136 17.05 -7.07 -10.30
CA THR A 136 18.07 -6.03 -10.45
C THR A 136 17.51 -4.83 -11.20
N ARG A 137 18.26 -3.73 -11.18
CA ARG A 137 17.97 -2.54 -12.01
C ARG A 137 17.79 -2.91 -13.47
N ASP A 138 18.62 -3.82 -14.00
CA ASP A 138 18.58 -4.19 -15.42
C ASP A 138 17.30 -4.93 -15.78
N ASP A 139 16.72 -5.65 -14.82
CA ASP A 139 15.43 -6.33 -14.99
C ASP A 139 14.24 -5.36 -15.12
N LEU A 140 14.40 -4.09 -14.73
CA LEU A 140 13.36 -3.05 -14.94
C LEU A 140 13.11 -2.77 -16.43
N SER A 141 14.01 -3.19 -17.31
CA SER A 141 13.78 -3.16 -18.76
C SER A 141 12.70 -4.14 -19.23
N GLN A 142 12.39 -5.16 -18.42
CA GLN A 142 11.33 -6.15 -18.70
C GLN A 142 9.94 -5.67 -18.25
N ILE A 143 9.87 -4.57 -17.51
CA ILE A 143 8.62 -3.93 -17.11
C ILE A 143 8.20 -2.94 -18.21
N ASP A 144 6.95 -3.08 -18.65
CA ASP A 144 6.33 -2.15 -19.61
C ASP A 144 6.31 -0.72 -19.06
N ASP A 145 6.56 0.27 -19.92
CA ASP A 145 6.68 1.69 -19.53
C ASP A 145 5.44 2.20 -18.79
N TYR A 146 4.22 1.76 -19.16
CA TYR A 146 3.00 2.15 -18.45
C TYR A 146 2.98 1.56 -17.03
N LYS A 147 3.30 0.28 -16.89
CA LYS A 147 3.39 -0.38 -15.57
C LYS A 147 4.46 0.27 -14.70
N LEU A 148 5.61 0.63 -15.29
CA LEU A 148 6.70 1.33 -14.61
C LEU A 148 6.21 2.68 -14.04
N LEU A 149 5.53 3.48 -14.87
CA LEU A 149 4.98 4.77 -14.46
C LEU A 149 3.88 4.63 -13.39
N GLU A 150 3.00 3.64 -13.54
CA GLU A 150 1.92 3.38 -12.59
C GLU A 150 2.49 2.97 -11.22
N ALA A 151 3.46 2.07 -11.19
CA ALA A 151 4.13 1.67 -9.96
C ALA A 151 4.93 2.83 -9.33
N ALA A 152 5.65 3.62 -10.14
CA ALA A 152 6.36 4.81 -9.67
C ALA A 152 5.41 5.86 -9.06
N ASN A 153 4.20 6.01 -9.60
CA ASN A 153 3.18 6.87 -9.03
C ASN A 153 2.59 6.31 -7.72
N LYS A 154 2.37 4.98 -7.64
CA LYS A 154 1.90 4.32 -6.40
C LYS A 154 2.85 4.56 -5.23
N ILE A 155 4.16 4.50 -5.47
CA ILE A 155 5.18 4.80 -4.45
C ILE A 155 5.48 6.31 -4.30
N LYS A 156 4.74 7.17 -5.00
CA LYS A 156 4.91 8.64 -5.01
C LYS A 156 6.31 9.13 -5.42
N LEU A 157 7.01 8.31 -6.22
CA LEU A 157 8.24 8.71 -6.89
C LEU A 157 7.95 9.71 -8.02
N VAL A 158 6.79 9.57 -8.67
CA VAL A 158 6.24 10.52 -9.64
C VAL A 158 4.91 11.05 -9.10
N SER A 159 4.68 12.37 -9.25
CA SER A 159 3.45 13.02 -8.81
C SER A 159 2.22 12.53 -9.58
N ASP A 160 1.01 12.69 -9.04
CA ASP A 160 -0.22 12.29 -9.75
C ASP A 160 -0.43 13.10 -11.05
N ILE A 161 -0.02 14.36 -11.03
CA ILE A 161 -0.04 15.24 -12.21
C ILE A 161 1.02 14.79 -13.23
N GLY A 162 2.25 14.57 -12.77
CA GLY A 162 3.35 14.09 -13.60
C GLY A 162 3.07 12.75 -14.24
N PHE A 163 2.43 11.83 -13.51
CA PHE A 163 1.97 10.56 -14.05
C PHE A 163 1.03 10.79 -15.25
N LYS A 164 0.03 11.69 -15.12
CA LYS A 164 -0.90 12.01 -16.22
C LYS A 164 -0.21 12.68 -17.41
N GLN A 165 0.79 13.52 -17.17
CA GLN A 165 1.56 14.14 -18.25
C GLN A 165 2.45 13.11 -18.97
N LEU A 166 3.16 12.27 -18.23
CA LEU A 166 4.07 11.27 -18.78
C LEU A 166 3.33 10.17 -19.57
N ILE A 167 2.14 9.71 -19.12
CA ILE A 167 1.34 8.77 -19.91
C ILE A 167 0.87 9.39 -21.22
N HIS A 168 0.59 10.70 -21.25
CA HIS A 168 0.21 11.39 -22.47
C HIS A 168 1.39 11.48 -23.44
N ILE A 169 2.59 11.81 -22.95
CA ILE A 169 3.82 11.80 -23.76
C ILE A 169 4.10 10.40 -24.31
N ASN A 170 3.97 9.34 -23.49
CA ASN A 170 4.10 7.95 -23.95
C ASN A 170 3.08 7.59 -25.04
N TYR A 171 1.83 8.02 -24.85
CA TYR A 171 0.78 7.83 -25.85
C TYR A 171 1.17 8.51 -27.16
N MET A 172 1.60 9.78 -27.11
CA MET A 172 2.02 10.52 -28.31
C MET A 172 3.24 9.87 -28.97
N ARG A 173 4.24 9.40 -28.21
CA ARG A 173 5.38 8.63 -28.75
C ARG A 173 4.91 7.42 -29.57
N ASN A 174 3.93 6.67 -29.06
CA ASN A 174 3.42 5.48 -29.75
C ASN A 174 2.59 5.79 -30.99
N HIS A 175 2.05 7.01 -31.12
CA HIS A 175 1.12 7.38 -32.18
C HIS A 175 1.68 8.43 -33.16
N ALA A 176 2.83 9.04 -32.87
CA ALA A 176 3.47 10.05 -33.72
C ALA A 176 4.34 9.47 -34.87
N SER A 177 4.26 8.16 -35.12
CA SER A 177 5.02 7.50 -36.19
C SER A 177 4.54 7.94 -37.58
N ALA A 178 5.49 8.12 -38.50
CA ALA A 178 5.28 8.54 -39.90
C ALA A 178 4.31 7.64 -40.72
N ALA A 179 3.90 6.48 -40.19
CA ALA A 179 2.97 5.56 -40.85
C ALA A 179 1.49 5.97 -40.78
N HIS A 180 1.12 6.99 -39.98
CA HIS A 180 -0.28 7.41 -39.79
C HIS A 180 -0.47 8.94 -39.94
N PRO A 181 -0.59 9.46 -41.18
CA PRO A 181 -0.59 10.90 -41.49
C PRO A 181 -1.79 11.73 -40.94
N ASN A 182 -2.74 11.13 -40.21
CA ASN A 182 -3.95 11.81 -39.70
C ASN A 182 -3.96 12.05 -38.17
N ILE A 183 -2.85 11.78 -37.47
CA ILE A 183 -2.80 11.84 -36.01
C ILE A 183 -1.77 12.91 -35.61
N GLU A 184 -2.26 14.10 -35.24
CA GLU A 184 -1.53 15.26 -34.69
C GLU A 184 -0.07 15.52 -35.14
N GLU A 185 0.14 16.64 -35.81
CA GLU A 185 1.48 17.13 -36.17
C GLU A 185 2.30 17.49 -34.90
N LEU A 186 3.50 16.91 -34.77
CA LEU A 186 4.48 17.27 -33.75
C LEU A 186 5.09 18.65 -34.08
N THR A 187 5.04 19.58 -33.14
CA THR A 187 5.61 20.92 -33.29
C THR A 187 6.85 21.10 -32.43
N GLY A 188 7.70 22.08 -32.78
CA GLY A 188 8.93 22.32 -32.04
C GLY A 188 8.66 22.79 -30.61
N LEU A 189 7.56 23.51 -30.41
CA LEU A 189 7.12 23.94 -29.09
C LEU A 189 6.62 22.77 -28.24
N LYS A 190 5.81 21.85 -28.80
CA LYS A 190 5.36 20.64 -28.09
C LYS A 190 6.55 19.79 -27.63
N LEU A 191 7.55 19.59 -28.48
CA LEU A 191 8.75 18.84 -28.10
C LEU A 191 9.56 19.53 -27.00
N ALA A 192 9.68 20.86 -27.03
CA ALA A 192 10.34 21.63 -25.97
C ALA A 192 9.58 21.55 -24.64
N GLU A 193 8.25 21.67 -24.66
CA GLU A 193 7.36 21.53 -23.49
C GLU A 193 7.45 20.11 -22.89
N TRP A 194 7.50 19.08 -23.73
CA TRP A 194 7.66 17.71 -23.24
C TRP A 194 9.06 17.45 -22.68
N LEU A 195 10.11 18.05 -23.25
CA LEU A 195 11.44 18.02 -22.65
C LEU A 195 11.42 18.63 -21.24
N GLU A 196 10.80 19.80 -21.09
CA GLU A 196 10.65 20.48 -19.80
C GLU A 196 9.86 19.62 -18.80
N THR A 197 8.75 19.03 -19.25
CA THR A 197 7.92 18.14 -18.43
C THR A 197 8.70 16.91 -17.95
N CYS A 198 9.43 16.24 -18.85
CA CYS A 198 10.27 15.10 -18.53
C CYS A 198 11.37 15.49 -17.52
N ILE A 199 12.01 16.64 -17.70
CA ILE A 199 13.03 17.15 -16.77
C ILE A 199 12.42 17.40 -15.40
N LYS A 200 11.28 18.10 -15.32
CA LYS A 200 10.64 18.45 -14.03
C LYS A 200 10.12 17.24 -13.27
N GLU A 201 9.45 16.31 -13.96
CA GLU A 201 8.78 15.19 -13.31
C GLU A 201 9.68 13.96 -13.11
N VAL A 202 10.79 13.84 -13.84
CA VAL A 202 11.68 12.65 -13.77
C VAL A 202 13.12 13.01 -13.43
N PHE A 203 13.77 13.90 -14.19
CA PHE A 203 15.22 14.16 -14.00
C PHE A 203 15.46 14.93 -12.70
N ARG A 204 14.55 15.85 -12.40
CA ARG A 204 14.50 16.63 -11.17
C ARG A 204 13.61 15.98 -10.13
N ILE A 205 13.43 14.65 -10.16
CA ILE A 205 13.10 13.90 -8.94
C ILE A 205 14.28 14.11 -7.99
N GLN A 206 14.31 15.30 -7.39
CA GLN A 206 14.94 15.53 -6.12
C GLN A 206 14.26 14.51 -5.24
N PRO A 207 15.00 13.56 -4.65
CA PRO A 207 14.37 12.78 -3.62
C PRO A 207 13.90 13.81 -2.60
N ARG A 208 12.59 14.01 -2.45
CA ARG A 208 12.06 14.79 -1.33
C ARG A 208 12.84 14.28 -0.14
N ASN A 209 13.56 15.13 0.60
CA ASN A 209 14.67 14.68 1.47
C ASN A 209 14.34 13.43 2.32
N VAL A 210 13.06 13.28 2.67
CA VAL A 210 12.47 12.11 3.33
C VAL A 210 12.48 10.81 2.50
N VAL A 211 12.14 10.80 1.20
CA VAL A 211 12.17 9.60 0.34
C VAL A 211 13.60 9.08 0.11
N ALA A 212 14.59 9.95 -0.12
CA ALA A 212 16.00 9.51 -0.13
C ALA A 212 16.44 9.02 1.25
N ALA A 213 16.00 9.69 2.32
CA ALA A 213 16.31 9.23 3.67
C ALA A 213 15.70 7.85 3.94
N ILE A 214 14.48 7.58 3.46
CA ILE A 214 13.83 6.26 3.52
C ILE A 214 14.61 5.24 2.72
N GLY A 215 14.96 5.50 1.46
CA GLY A 215 15.75 4.58 0.64
C GLY A 215 17.14 4.28 1.25
N LYS A 216 17.81 5.31 1.78
CA LYS A 216 19.08 5.17 2.49
C LYS A 216 18.92 4.38 3.80
N LEU A 217 17.84 4.60 4.53
CA LEU A 217 17.50 3.86 5.73
C LEU A 217 17.29 2.38 5.41
N LEU A 218 16.46 2.06 4.40
CA LEU A 218 16.20 0.70 3.94
C LEU A 218 17.52 0.00 3.52
N THR A 219 18.37 0.70 2.76
CA THR A 219 19.70 0.22 2.38
C THR A 219 20.57 -0.10 3.59
N ASN A 220 20.59 0.79 4.60
CA ASN A 220 21.36 0.59 5.83
C ASN A 220 20.82 -0.60 6.65
N ILE A 221 19.50 -0.72 6.78
CA ILE A 221 18.84 -1.84 7.47
C ILE A 221 19.21 -3.18 6.83
N LYS A 222 19.27 -3.21 5.49
CA LYS A 222 19.62 -4.42 4.71
C LYS A 222 21.11 -4.77 4.74
N SER A 223 21.98 -3.80 5.02
CA SER A 223 23.44 -3.96 4.83
C SER A 223 24.22 -4.20 6.13
N LYS A 224 23.70 -3.77 7.29
CA LYS A 224 24.42 -3.85 8.56
C LYS A 224 23.49 -4.01 9.75
N ARG A 225 24.02 -4.57 10.84
CA ARG A 225 23.36 -4.55 12.15
C ARG A 225 23.36 -3.11 12.70
N LEU A 226 22.20 -2.64 13.13
CA LEU A 226 22.06 -1.32 13.75
C LEU A 226 22.05 -1.45 15.29
N PRO A 227 22.83 -0.63 16.02
CA PRO A 227 22.76 -0.57 17.48
C PRO A 227 21.36 -0.13 17.96
N LYS A 228 20.94 -0.61 19.13
CA LYS A 228 19.62 -0.28 19.72
C LYS A 228 19.36 1.22 19.85
N ASP A 229 20.40 2.01 20.18
CA ASP A 229 20.25 3.46 20.31
C ASP A 229 20.07 4.16 18.95
N GLU A 230 20.60 3.59 17.86
CA GLU A 230 20.37 4.07 16.50
C GLU A 230 18.95 3.75 16.05
N LEU A 231 18.47 2.52 16.32
CA LEU A 231 17.11 2.10 16.04
C LEU A 231 16.07 2.98 16.75
N LYS A 232 16.30 3.36 18.01
CA LYS A 232 15.43 4.30 18.74
C LYS A 232 15.39 5.68 18.09
N LYS A 233 16.53 6.19 17.61
CA LYS A 233 16.58 7.49 16.90
C LYS A 233 15.85 7.43 15.57
N ILE A 234 15.93 6.30 14.87
CA ILE A 234 15.18 6.05 13.64
C ILE A 234 13.68 6.04 13.94
N ALA A 235 13.24 5.28 14.95
CA ALA A 235 11.84 5.20 15.34
C ALA A 235 11.25 6.58 15.71
N ALA A 236 12.03 7.42 16.40
CA ALA A 236 11.61 8.78 16.74
C ALA A 236 11.38 9.70 15.52
N PHE A 237 11.91 9.35 14.35
CA PHE A 237 11.66 10.10 13.10
C PHE A 237 10.31 9.71 12.47
N PHE A 238 9.72 8.57 12.83
CA PHE A 238 8.50 8.08 12.19
C PHE A 238 7.31 9.02 12.40
N ASP A 239 7.22 9.68 13.56
CA ASP A 239 6.16 10.65 13.86
C ASP A 239 6.11 11.86 12.90
N GLY A 240 7.20 12.13 12.18
CA GLY A 240 7.29 13.21 11.19
C GLY A 240 6.97 12.76 9.76
N LEU A 241 6.65 11.48 9.54
CA LEU A 241 6.35 10.96 8.20
C LEU A 241 4.93 11.35 7.78
N GLU A 242 4.79 11.75 6.51
CA GLU A 242 3.49 11.79 5.85
C GLU A 242 2.93 10.36 5.67
N GLN A 243 1.62 10.22 5.49
CA GLN A 243 0.97 8.91 5.45
C GLN A 243 1.54 7.98 4.38
N ASP A 244 1.78 8.50 3.17
CA ASP A 244 2.38 7.78 2.06
C ASP A 244 3.83 7.36 2.34
N GLN A 245 4.58 8.16 3.10
CA GLN A 245 5.94 7.86 3.49
C GLN A 245 6.00 6.73 4.53
N ALA A 246 5.09 6.74 5.52
CA ALA A 246 4.96 5.66 6.50
C ALA A 246 4.58 4.33 5.82
N ASP A 247 3.63 4.38 4.90
CA ASP A 247 3.18 3.23 4.10
C ASP A 247 4.32 2.65 3.24
N ASN A 248 5.05 3.51 2.54
CA ASN A 248 6.20 3.12 1.73
C ASN A 248 7.32 2.50 2.58
N LEU A 249 7.63 3.09 3.74
CA LEU A 249 8.64 2.56 4.65
C LEU A 249 8.22 1.18 5.18
N ALA A 250 6.95 1.01 5.56
CA ALA A 250 6.43 -0.27 6.03
C ALA A 250 6.52 -1.34 4.94
N ALA A 251 6.18 -0.97 3.71
CA ALA A 251 6.27 -1.90 2.59
C ALA A 251 7.72 -2.29 2.28
N GLY A 252 8.68 -1.36 2.37
CA GLY A 252 10.11 -1.65 2.27
C GLY A 252 10.63 -2.55 3.40
N LEU A 253 10.27 -2.28 4.66
CA LEU A 253 10.64 -3.14 5.80
C LEU A 253 10.08 -4.56 5.64
N PHE A 254 8.85 -4.70 5.15
CA PHE A 254 8.25 -5.99 4.84
C PHE A 254 9.01 -6.73 3.73
N GLY A 255 9.39 -6.02 2.66
CA GLY A 255 10.21 -6.57 1.57
C GLY A 255 11.61 -6.99 2.01
N ILE A 256 12.21 -6.31 2.99
CA ILE A 256 13.50 -6.68 3.59
C ILE A 256 13.38 -7.92 4.49
N TYR A 257 12.26 -8.07 5.20
CA TYR A 257 12.09 -9.11 6.23
C TYR A 257 11.69 -10.48 5.68
N THR A 258 10.90 -10.48 4.62
CA THR A 258 10.26 -11.70 4.09
C THR A 258 11.17 -12.66 3.32
N PRO A 259 12.22 -12.23 2.60
CA PRO A 259 13.10 -13.14 1.87
C PRO A 259 13.75 -14.21 2.77
N ALA A 260 13.85 -15.43 2.25
CA ALA A 260 14.42 -16.58 2.97
C ALA A 260 15.91 -16.41 3.30
N ASP A 261 16.62 -15.58 2.52
CA ASP A 261 18.04 -15.26 2.66
C ASP A 261 18.33 -14.05 3.57
N ALA A 262 17.30 -13.45 4.18
CA ALA A 262 17.47 -12.38 5.15
C ALA A 262 18.27 -12.87 6.39
N THR A 263 19.38 -12.19 6.70
CA THR A 263 20.25 -12.56 7.82
C THR A 263 19.62 -12.22 9.17
N PRO A 264 19.99 -12.91 10.27
CA PRO A 264 19.47 -12.61 11.61
C PRO A 264 19.61 -11.13 12.01
N GLU A 265 20.70 -10.48 11.61
CA GLU A 265 20.94 -9.06 11.86
C GLU A 265 19.91 -8.16 11.16
N ILE A 266 19.56 -8.48 9.92
CA ILE A 266 18.53 -7.75 9.14
C ILE A 266 17.16 -7.95 9.80
N LEU A 267 16.85 -9.19 10.19
CA LEU A 267 15.57 -9.51 10.84
C LEU A 267 15.42 -8.75 12.17
N ASP A 268 16.47 -8.71 13.00
CA ASP A 268 16.43 -8.00 14.29
C ASP A 268 16.25 -6.49 14.13
N ASN A 269 16.84 -5.88 13.09
CA ASN A 269 16.62 -4.47 12.77
C ASN A 269 15.13 -4.21 12.50
N VAL A 270 14.51 -4.99 11.61
CA VAL A 270 13.10 -4.81 11.24
C VAL A 270 12.16 -5.10 12.42
N ARG A 271 12.36 -6.19 13.17
CA ARG A 271 11.56 -6.49 14.38
C ARG A 271 11.58 -5.36 15.40
N SER A 272 12.67 -4.61 15.47
CA SER A 272 12.78 -3.48 16.39
C SER A 272 12.00 -2.25 15.91
N LEU A 273 11.96 -1.99 14.60
CA LEU A 273 11.31 -0.82 14.01
C LEU A 273 9.83 -1.03 13.71
N TRP A 274 9.44 -2.26 13.38
CA TRP A 274 8.10 -2.59 12.92
C TRP A 274 6.98 -2.19 13.90
N PRO A 275 7.10 -2.46 15.22
CA PRO A 275 6.06 -2.06 16.18
C PRO A 275 5.88 -0.55 16.32
N ASP A 276 6.96 0.22 16.16
CA ASP A 276 6.93 1.68 16.25
C ASP A 276 6.35 2.30 14.97
N LEU A 277 6.60 1.69 13.80
CA LEU A 277 6.06 2.15 12.52
C LEU A 277 4.58 1.79 12.33
N TRP A 278 4.18 0.58 12.74
CA TRP A 278 2.86 0.02 12.45
C TRP A 278 1.67 0.94 12.78
N PRO A 279 1.63 1.65 13.94
CA PRO A 279 0.55 2.58 14.28
C PRO A 279 0.36 3.73 13.28
N LEU A 280 1.41 4.07 12.52
CA LEU A 280 1.41 5.17 11.55
C LEU A 280 1.03 4.70 10.13
N VAL A 281 1.04 3.40 9.88
CA VAL A 281 0.65 2.80 8.59
C VAL A 281 -0.87 2.86 8.39
N SER A 282 -1.31 3.17 7.18
CA SER A 282 -2.73 3.26 6.83
C SER A 282 -3.43 1.90 6.92
N GLU A 283 -4.75 1.90 7.13
CA GLU A 283 -5.53 0.66 7.16
C GLU A 283 -5.42 -0.12 5.84
N ASP A 284 -5.37 0.56 4.69
CA ASP A 284 -5.22 -0.07 3.38
C ASP A 284 -3.86 -0.79 3.28
N SER A 285 -2.78 -0.13 3.69
CA SER A 285 -1.44 -0.72 3.67
C SER A 285 -1.30 -1.87 4.68
N ARG A 286 -1.97 -1.82 5.83
CA ARG A 286 -2.03 -2.95 6.78
C ARG A 286 -2.81 -4.13 6.23
N ASN A 287 -3.93 -3.90 5.53
CA ASN A 287 -4.68 -4.95 4.83
C ASN A 287 -3.83 -5.61 3.73
N GLU A 288 -3.06 -4.81 2.98
CA GLU A 288 -2.18 -5.31 1.92
C GLU A 288 -1.10 -6.28 2.46
N VAL A 289 -0.60 -6.07 3.70
CA VAL A 289 0.30 -7.03 4.36
C VAL A 289 -0.36 -8.40 4.54
N GLY A 290 -1.63 -8.44 4.96
CA GLY A 290 -2.40 -9.67 5.09
C GLY A 290 -2.67 -10.35 3.75
N ILE A 291 -2.99 -9.58 2.71
CA ILE A 291 -3.17 -10.09 1.35
C ILE A 291 -1.86 -10.71 0.83
N LYS A 292 -0.72 -10.07 1.05
CA LYS A 292 0.59 -10.60 0.66
C LYS A 292 0.92 -11.91 1.37
N LEU A 293 0.65 -12.03 2.67
CA LEU A 293 0.79 -13.28 3.41
C LEU A 293 -0.05 -14.39 2.77
N ALA A 294 -1.35 -14.15 2.53
CA ALA A 294 -2.22 -15.13 1.92
C ALA A 294 -1.76 -15.55 0.52
N ARG A 295 -1.21 -14.61 -0.26
CA ARG A 295 -0.59 -14.90 -1.56
C ARG A 295 0.64 -15.80 -1.41
N PHE A 296 1.51 -15.56 -0.42
CA PHE A 296 2.65 -16.45 -0.15
C PHE A 296 2.17 -17.86 0.21
N THR A 297 1.17 -17.98 1.08
CA THR A 297 0.56 -19.26 1.47
C THR A 297 -0.04 -20.00 0.27
N ALA A 298 -0.83 -19.31 -0.56
CA ALA A 298 -1.47 -19.90 -1.75
C ALA A 298 -0.45 -20.40 -2.79
N ASN A 299 0.72 -19.75 -2.86
CA ASN A 299 1.80 -20.10 -3.78
C ASN A 299 2.80 -21.12 -3.19
N ALA A 300 2.55 -21.65 -1.99
CA ALA A 300 3.47 -22.52 -1.26
C ALA A 300 4.88 -21.91 -1.02
N ASP A 301 4.98 -20.58 -0.94
CA ASP A 301 6.20 -19.87 -0.56
C ASP A 301 6.30 -19.83 0.97
N THR A 302 6.65 -20.98 1.56
CA THR A 302 6.56 -21.22 3.00
C THR A 302 7.46 -20.31 3.82
N ASP A 303 8.66 -19.99 3.33
CA ASP A 303 9.61 -19.16 4.06
C ASP A 303 9.10 -17.72 4.17
N ARG A 304 8.63 -17.14 3.05
CA ARG A 304 8.04 -15.80 3.05
C ARG A 304 6.75 -15.74 3.87
N ALA A 305 5.92 -16.78 3.79
CA ALA A 305 4.69 -16.87 4.59
C ALA A 305 4.99 -16.87 6.10
N ILE A 306 5.96 -17.66 6.55
CA ILE A 306 6.37 -17.70 7.97
C ILE A 306 6.86 -16.32 8.43
N ARG A 307 7.69 -15.65 7.63
CA ARG A 307 8.23 -14.32 7.96
C ARG A 307 7.15 -13.24 7.97
N ALA A 308 6.27 -13.22 6.97
CA ALA A 308 5.16 -12.29 6.93
C ALA A 308 4.21 -12.49 8.12
N ARG A 309 3.98 -13.75 8.52
CA ARG A 309 3.19 -14.06 9.70
C ARG A 309 3.84 -13.55 10.99
N GLU A 310 5.14 -13.76 11.15
CA GLU A 310 5.90 -13.29 12.32
C GLU A 310 5.77 -11.77 12.52
N LEU A 311 5.80 -10.98 11.45
CA LEU A 311 5.59 -9.52 11.52
C LEU A 311 4.17 -9.13 11.93
N LEU A 312 3.15 -9.82 11.44
CA LEU A 312 1.77 -9.57 11.85
C LEU A 312 1.57 -9.91 13.33
N ASP A 313 2.07 -11.06 13.78
CA ASP A 313 1.95 -11.48 15.19
C ASP A 313 2.66 -10.48 16.13
N LEU A 314 3.79 -9.92 15.72
CA LEU A 314 4.56 -8.93 16.49
C LEU A 314 3.76 -7.67 16.85
N VAL A 315 2.75 -7.32 16.04
CA VAL A 315 1.91 -6.12 16.22
C VAL A 315 0.45 -6.44 16.52
N GLY A 316 0.12 -7.71 16.78
CA GLY A 316 -1.26 -8.15 16.98
C GLY A 316 -2.14 -7.94 15.74
N GLY A 317 -1.55 -8.08 14.54
CA GLY A 317 -2.15 -7.79 13.24
C GLY A 317 -3.04 -8.88 12.67
N SER A 318 -3.46 -9.89 13.43
CA SER A 318 -4.29 -11.01 12.93
C SER A 318 -5.64 -10.57 12.36
N SER A 319 -6.12 -9.38 12.72
CA SER A 319 -7.34 -8.80 12.12
C SER A 319 -7.22 -8.47 10.64
N TYR A 320 -5.99 -8.32 10.12
CA TYR A 320 -5.70 -7.95 8.73
C TYR A 320 -5.59 -9.15 7.79
N LEU A 321 -5.71 -10.38 8.29
CA LEU A 321 -5.76 -11.56 7.45
C LEU A 321 -7.04 -11.59 6.59
N PRO A 322 -7.03 -12.26 5.42
CA PRO A 322 -8.25 -12.45 4.66
C PRO A 322 -9.32 -13.23 5.43
N ALA A 323 -10.59 -12.96 5.12
CA ALA A 323 -11.72 -13.51 5.85
C ALA A 323 -11.70 -15.05 6.03
N PRO A 324 -11.35 -15.89 5.02
CA PRO A 324 -11.30 -17.34 5.21
C PRO A 324 -10.27 -17.78 6.26
N GLU A 325 -9.09 -17.16 6.26
CA GLU A 325 -8.02 -17.44 7.23
C GLU A 325 -8.44 -16.98 8.63
N ARG A 326 -9.07 -15.80 8.74
CA ARG A 326 -9.63 -15.31 10.00
C ARG A 326 -10.70 -16.25 10.57
N VAL A 327 -11.60 -16.76 9.74
CA VAL A 327 -12.62 -17.72 10.18
C VAL A 327 -11.97 -18.97 10.78
N ALA A 328 -10.97 -19.52 10.10
CA ALA A 328 -10.25 -20.70 10.56
C ALA A 328 -9.51 -20.45 11.89
N GLU A 329 -8.81 -19.32 12.01
CA GLU A 329 -8.10 -18.98 13.25
C GLU A 329 -9.04 -18.72 14.41
N ILE A 330 -10.16 -18.03 14.19
CA ILE A 330 -11.17 -17.79 15.22
C ILE A 330 -11.78 -19.12 15.65
N GLN A 331 -12.15 -20.00 14.72
CA GLN A 331 -12.69 -21.32 15.07
C GLN A 331 -11.70 -22.15 15.87
N GLN A 332 -10.43 -22.18 15.47
CA GLN A 332 -9.39 -22.88 16.23
C GLN A 332 -9.20 -22.29 17.63
N ALA A 333 -9.21 -20.96 17.78
CA ALA A 333 -9.10 -20.31 19.09
C ALA A 333 -10.32 -20.59 19.98
N LEU A 334 -11.53 -20.67 19.38
CA LEU A 334 -12.75 -21.04 20.09
C LEU A 334 -12.73 -22.50 20.54
N ASP A 335 -12.26 -23.42 19.70
CA ASP A 335 -12.13 -24.84 20.05
C ASP A 335 -11.10 -25.05 21.17
N ASP A 336 -9.99 -24.31 21.14
CA ASP A 336 -8.98 -24.31 22.20
C ASP A 336 -9.55 -23.78 23.52
N LEU A 337 -10.27 -22.66 23.46
CA LEU A 337 -10.93 -22.07 24.63
C LEU A 337 -11.99 -23.01 25.20
N LYS A 338 -12.75 -23.69 24.34
CA LYS A 338 -13.71 -24.71 24.76
C LYS A 338 -13.02 -25.87 25.45
N ARG A 339 -11.94 -26.41 24.89
CA ARG A 339 -11.16 -27.49 25.50
C ARG A 339 -10.59 -27.08 26.87
N ALA A 340 -10.03 -25.87 26.96
CA ALA A 340 -9.54 -25.31 28.22
C ALA A 340 -10.66 -25.19 29.26
N HIS A 341 -11.83 -24.70 28.83
CA HIS A 341 -12.99 -24.57 29.69
C HIS A 341 -13.56 -25.91 30.19
N GLU A 342 -13.50 -26.95 29.35
CA GLU A 342 -13.96 -28.30 29.67
C GLU A 342 -12.87 -29.13 30.41
N ALA A 343 -11.66 -28.57 30.60
CA ALA A 343 -10.56 -29.24 31.28
C ALA A 343 -10.87 -29.47 32.76
N HIS A 344 -11.17 -30.73 33.09
CA HIS A 344 -11.48 -31.15 34.46
C HIS A 344 -10.37 -30.74 35.43
N MET A 345 -10.72 -29.99 36.48
CA MET A 345 -9.83 -29.46 37.53
C MET A 345 -8.76 -28.44 37.08
N ARG A 346 -8.60 -28.16 35.79
CA ARG A 346 -7.55 -27.25 35.27
C ARG A 346 -8.08 -26.05 34.49
N ASN A 347 -9.39 -25.97 34.28
CA ASN A 347 -10.02 -24.88 33.53
C ASN A 347 -9.62 -23.48 34.02
N PHE A 348 -9.54 -23.26 35.34
CA PHE A 348 -9.14 -21.95 35.89
C PHE A 348 -7.71 -21.51 35.51
N ALA A 349 -6.82 -22.46 35.24
CA ALA A 349 -5.45 -22.20 34.81
C ALA A 349 -5.29 -22.20 33.29
N GLU A 350 -6.07 -23.01 32.57
CA GLU A 350 -5.99 -23.15 31.11
C GLU A 350 -6.83 -22.12 30.34
N GLU A 351 -7.92 -21.62 30.92
CA GLU A 351 -8.78 -20.61 30.28
C GLU A 351 -8.08 -19.27 30.01
N PRO A 352 -7.30 -18.66 30.94
CA PRO A 352 -6.68 -17.36 30.70
C PRO A 352 -5.80 -17.29 29.43
N PRO A 353 -4.84 -18.21 29.19
CA PRO A 353 -4.04 -18.16 27.96
C PRO A 353 -4.89 -18.44 26.70
N ALA A 354 -5.91 -19.30 26.78
CA ALA A 354 -6.80 -19.56 25.64
C ALA A 354 -7.70 -18.35 25.32
N ALA A 355 -8.18 -17.65 26.35
CA ALA A 355 -8.97 -16.43 26.22
C ALA A 355 -8.13 -15.30 25.61
N GLN A 356 -6.87 -15.17 26.03
CA GLN A 356 -5.94 -14.20 25.46
C GLN A 356 -5.69 -14.48 23.97
N ARG A 357 -5.45 -15.75 23.61
CA ARG A 357 -5.32 -16.16 22.20
C ARG A 357 -6.54 -15.77 21.36
N LEU A 358 -7.76 -16.01 21.86
CA LEU A 358 -8.98 -15.59 21.17
C LEU A 358 -9.03 -14.07 21.01
N LYS A 359 -8.69 -13.31 22.05
CA LYS A 359 -8.67 -11.84 21.99
C LYS A 359 -7.69 -11.32 20.93
N ASP A 360 -6.51 -11.94 20.83
CA ASP A 360 -5.49 -11.54 19.86
C ASP A 360 -5.96 -11.78 18.42
N VAL A 361 -6.58 -12.93 18.14
CA VAL A 361 -7.12 -13.28 16.80
C VAL A 361 -8.31 -12.40 16.40
N VAL A 362 -9.18 -12.04 17.35
CA VAL A 362 -10.31 -11.14 17.12
C VAL A 362 -9.84 -9.72 16.80
N GLY A 363 -8.72 -9.29 17.36
CA GLY A 363 -8.11 -7.99 17.11
C GLY A 363 -8.84 -6.83 17.79
N ARG A 364 -8.33 -5.60 17.59
CA ARG A 364 -8.75 -4.41 18.33
C ARG A 364 -10.19 -3.99 18.08
N HIS A 365 -10.65 -4.09 16.83
CA HIS A 365 -11.97 -3.61 16.41
C HIS A 365 -13.11 -4.57 16.76
N GLY A 366 -12.81 -5.84 17.07
CA GLY A 366 -13.84 -6.83 17.35
C GLY A 366 -14.59 -7.30 16.10
N ASP A 367 -14.08 -7.02 14.91
CA ASP A 367 -14.72 -7.39 13.64
C ASP A 367 -14.62 -8.90 13.45
N ILE A 368 -15.76 -9.59 13.48
CA ILE A 368 -15.85 -11.03 13.29
C ILE A 368 -16.42 -11.31 11.91
N PRO A 369 -15.76 -12.12 11.06
CA PRO A 369 -16.36 -12.57 9.81
C PRO A 369 -17.71 -13.25 10.05
N GLU A 370 -18.69 -12.98 9.19
CA GLU A 370 -20.09 -13.42 9.36
C GLU A 370 -20.21 -14.91 9.68
N GLN A 371 -19.40 -15.75 9.02
CA GLN A 371 -19.39 -17.21 9.20
C GLN A 371 -18.96 -17.66 10.61
N ALA A 372 -18.20 -16.83 11.33
CA ALA A 372 -17.71 -17.11 12.68
C ALA A 372 -18.53 -16.43 13.80
N VAL A 373 -19.43 -15.49 13.47
CA VAL A 373 -20.17 -14.68 14.46
C VAL A 373 -20.94 -15.55 15.45
N ARG A 374 -21.71 -16.52 14.96
CA ARG A 374 -22.55 -17.35 15.82
C ARG A 374 -21.72 -18.21 16.77
N SER A 375 -20.68 -18.88 16.26
CA SER A 375 -19.81 -19.71 17.10
C SER A 375 -19.09 -18.86 18.12
N TYR A 376 -18.59 -17.69 17.72
CA TYR A 376 -17.94 -16.72 18.60
C TYR A 376 -18.83 -16.31 19.77
N VAL A 377 -20.03 -15.81 19.50
CA VAL A 377 -20.94 -15.34 20.56
C VAL A 377 -21.36 -16.49 21.48
N VAL A 378 -21.77 -17.63 20.93
CA VAL A 378 -22.26 -18.76 21.75
C VAL A 378 -21.17 -19.32 22.65
N HIS A 379 -19.94 -19.49 22.15
CA HIS A 379 -18.85 -20.00 22.97
C HIS A 379 -18.42 -18.99 24.04
N LEU A 380 -18.36 -17.70 23.70
CA LEU A 380 -17.99 -16.68 24.66
C LEU A 380 -19.02 -16.56 25.80
N VAL A 381 -20.31 -16.63 25.48
CA VAL A 381 -21.37 -16.73 26.49
C VAL A 381 -21.20 -18.00 27.32
N ASN A 382 -20.96 -19.15 26.68
CA ASN A 382 -20.82 -20.43 27.38
C ASN A 382 -19.68 -20.41 28.43
N VAL A 383 -18.51 -19.86 28.10
CA VAL A 383 -17.39 -19.77 29.05
C VAL A 383 -17.60 -18.69 30.10
N PHE A 384 -18.20 -17.56 29.74
CA PHE A 384 -18.51 -16.47 30.68
C PHE A 384 -19.49 -16.90 31.78
N LEU A 385 -20.42 -17.80 31.45
CA LEU A 385 -21.36 -18.36 32.42
C LEU A 385 -20.73 -19.35 33.40
N THR A 386 -19.45 -19.72 33.24
CA THR A 386 -18.70 -20.65 34.11
C THR A 386 -19.25 -22.08 34.09
N ASN A 387 -18.61 -22.99 34.84
CA ASN A 387 -19.06 -24.38 35.03
C ASN A 387 -19.72 -24.62 36.39
N GLY A 388 -20.26 -23.58 37.04
CA GLY A 388 -20.91 -23.71 38.35
C GLY A 388 -19.98 -23.64 39.55
N TYR A 389 -18.66 -23.72 39.35
CA TYR A 389 -17.63 -23.67 40.41
C TYR A 389 -17.07 -22.26 40.67
N GLY A 390 -17.64 -21.24 40.02
CA GLY A 390 -17.17 -19.84 40.09
C GLY A 390 -16.43 -19.39 38.82
N PRO A 391 -16.14 -18.08 38.71
CA PRO A 391 -15.48 -17.51 37.54
C PRO A 391 -13.97 -17.78 37.51
N ALA A 392 -13.42 -17.94 36.30
CA ALA A 392 -11.99 -17.90 36.07
C ALA A 392 -11.48 -16.45 36.17
N TRP A 393 -11.08 -16.03 37.37
CA TRP A 393 -10.73 -14.63 37.68
C TRP A 393 -9.72 -14.00 36.71
N ASN A 394 -8.76 -14.77 36.21
CA ASN A 394 -7.74 -14.27 35.27
C ASN A 394 -8.25 -14.20 33.82
N ALA A 395 -9.27 -14.96 33.45
CA ALA A 395 -9.89 -14.92 32.12
C ALA A 395 -11.09 -13.96 32.06
N GLU A 396 -11.72 -13.69 33.21
CA GLU A 396 -12.94 -12.88 33.31
C GLU A 396 -12.80 -11.45 32.75
N PRO A 397 -11.72 -10.70 33.03
CA PRO A 397 -11.52 -9.38 32.39
C PRO A 397 -11.48 -9.46 30.86
N ILE A 398 -10.88 -10.52 30.31
CA ILE A 398 -10.78 -10.75 28.86
C ILE A 398 -12.17 -11.04 28.28
N TYR A 399 -12.96 -11.89 28.92
CA TYR A 399 -14.34 -12.16 28.49
C TYR A 399 -15.21 -10.89 28.52
N LYS A 400 -15.10 -10.08 29.58
CA LYS A 400 -15.84 -8.82 29.70
C LYS A 400 -15.45 -7.84 28.60
N GLU A 401 -14.16 -7.75 28.29
CA GLU A 401 -13.67 -6.92 27.20
C GLU A 401 -14.21 -7.38 25.85
N LEU A 402 -14.17 -8.68 25.56
CA LEU A 402 -14.67 -9.24 24.31
C LEU A 402 -16.20 -9.09 24.17
N ILE A 403 -16.97 -9.38 25.23
CA ILE A 403 -18.44 -9.16 25.24
C ILE A 403 -18.76 -7.67 25.12
N GLY A 404 -17.99 -6.80 25.78
CA GLY A 404 -18.17 -5.35 25.71
C GLY A 404 -17.96 -4.77 24.30
N ARG A 405 -17.26 -5.51 23.42
CA ARG A 405 -17.08 -5.16 22.01
C ARG A 405 -18.20 -5.64 21.10
N PHE A 406 -19.18 -6.40 21.61
CA PHE A 406 -20.30 -6.84 20.78
C PHE A 406 -21.01 -5.68 20.10
N ASP A 407 -21.32 -5.87 18.83
CA ASP A 407 -22.28 -5.05 18.10
C ASP A 407 -23.73 -5.41 18.50
N GLY A 408 -24.71 -4.70 17.94
CA GLY A 408 -26.12 -4.94 18.25
C GLY A 408 -26.61 -6.34 17.83
N TYR A 409 -26.06 -6.89 16.74
CA TYR A 409 -26.44 -8.20 16.23
C TYR A 409 -25.88 -9.33 17.11
N GLN A 410 -24.59 -9.24 17.45
CA GLN A 410 -23.91 -10.13 18.38
C GLN A 410 -24.56 -10.10 19.77
N ALA A 411 -24.91 -8.91 20.27
CA ALA A 411 -25.67 -8.75 21.51
C ALA A 411 -27.05 -9.43 21.43
N ALA A 412 -27.76 -9.30 20.31
CA ALA A 412 -29.06 -9.93 20.10
C ALA A 412 -28.97 -11.48 20.06
N ILE A 413 -27.86 -12.03 19.54
CA ILE A 413 -27.55 -13.47 19.64
C ILE A 413 -27.32 -13.86 21.11
N ALA A 414 -26.50 -13.08 21.84
CA ALA A 414 -26.17 -13.35 23.24
C ALA A 414 -27.41 -13.34 24.14
N LEU A 415 -28.32 -12.39 23.94
CA LEU A 415 -29.61 -12.31 24.64
C LEU A 415 -30.47 -13.58 24.47
N ARG A 416 -30.33 -14.26 23.32
CA ARG A 416 -31.06 -15.48 22.96
C ARG A 416 -30.26 -16.76 23.21
N ALA A 417 -29.08 -16.66 23.80
CA ALA A 417 -28.18 -17.80 23.99
C ALA A 417 -28.77 -18.89 24.91
N PHE A 418 -29.76 -18.56 25.76
CA PHE A 418 -30.52 -19.55 26.55
C PHE A 418 -31.26 -20.60 25.69
N ALA A 419 -31.46 -20.34 24.40
CA ALA A 419 -32.04 -21.31 23.47
C ALA A 419 -31.05 -22.47 23.15
N ASN A 420 -29.74 -22.23 23.27
CA ASN A 420 -28.73 -23.27 23.14
C ASN A 420 -28.83 -24.26 24.31
N SER A 421 -28.80 -25.57 24.00
CA SER A 421 -29.00 -26.63 25.00
C SER A 421 -27.91 -26.66 26.07
N GLN A 422 -26.64 -26.44 25.71
CA GLN A 422 -25.53 -26.45 26.66
C GLN A 422 -25.62 -25.27 27.63
N ILE A 423 -25.90 -24.08 27.11
CA ILE A 423 -26.09 -22.87 27.91
C ILE A 423 -27.30 -23.03 28.84
N ARG A 424 -28.42 -23.54 28.31
CA ARG A 424 -29.64 -23.77 29.10
C ARG A 424 -29.40 -24.70 30.29
N LEU A 425 -28.60 -25.75 30.11
CA LEU A 425 -28.27 -26.68 31.19
C LEU A 425 -27.49 -25.98 32.31
N LYS A 426 -26.48 -25.16 31.97
CA LYS A 426 -25.70 -24.40 32.96
C LYS A 426 -26.56 -23.45 33.79
N LEU A 427 -27.59 -22.85 33.18
CA LEU A 427 -28.48 -21.91 33.86
C LEU A 427 -29.34 -22.54 34.98
N GLN A 428 -29.24 -23.85 35.20
CA GLN A 428 -29.82 -24.53 36.37
C GLN A 428 -29.07 -24.22 37.67
N ASP A 429 -27.78 -23.87 37.58
CA ASP A 429 -26.91 -23.61 38.72
C ASP A 429 -26.90 -22.13 39.12
N GLU A 430 -26.61 -21.85 40.39
CA GLU A 430 -26.66 -20.48 40.95
C GLU A 430 -25.62 -19.53 40.33
N TRP A 431 -24.37 -20.00 40.17
CA TRP A 431 -23.28 -19.19 39.62
C TRP A 431 -23.52 -18.74 38.18
N PRO A 432 -23.86 -19.65 37.23
CA PRO A 432 -24.26 -19.27 35.88
C PRO A 432 -25.44 -18.30 35.84
N ARG A 433 -26.40 -18.39 36.78
CA ARG A 433 -27.51 -17.41 36.85
C ARG A 433 -27.04 -16.00 37.23
N LYS A 434 -26.09 -15.88 38.17
CA LYS A 434 -25.47 -14.59 38.51
C LYS A 434 -24.74 -14.00 37.31
N LYS A 435 -23.93 -14.82 36.63
CA LYS A 435 -23.21 -14.44 35.41
C LYS A 435 -24.14 -14.12 34.25
N TRP A 436 -25.30 -14.79 34.15
CA TRP A 436 -26.33 -14.45 33.17
C TRP A 436 -26.85 -13.04 33.38
N GLN A 437 -27.12 -12.63 34.62
CA GLN A 437 -27.55 -11.25 34.88
C GLN A 437 -26.46 -10.25 34.47
N GLU A 438 -25.22 -10.54 34.83
CA GLU A 438 -24.08 -9.70 34.44
C GLU A 438 -23.90 -9.62 32.92
N LEU A 439 -24.13 -10.72 32.19
CA LEU A 439 -24.14 -10.74 30.74
C LEU A 439 -25.21 -9.80 30.19
N LEU A 440 -26.44 -9.86 30.73
CA LEU A 440 -27.53 -8.97 30.31
C LEU A 440 -27.16 -7.50 30.51
N ASP A 441 -26.51 -7.17 31.62
CA ASP A 441 -26.06 -5.81 31.90
C ASP A 441 -24.96 -5.34 30.94
N LEU A 442 -24.04 -6.24 30.54
CA LEU A 442 -22.99 -5.93 29.55
C LEU A 442 -23.57 -5.66 28.15
N ILE A 443 -24.61 -6.39 27.74
CA ILE A 443 -25.18 -6.29 26.39
C ILE A 443 -26.32 -5.26 26.28
N ASP A 444 -26.96 -4.87 27.39
CA ASP A 444 -28.03 -3.86 27.46
C ASP A 444 -27.74 -2.60 26.61
N PRO A 445 -26.59 -1.90 26.78
CA PRO A 445 -26.31 -0.69 26.00
C PRO A 445 -26.17 -0.95 24.48
N LYS A 446 -25.96 -2.20 24.06
CA LYS A 446 -25.82 -2.59 22.65
C LYS A 446 -27.15 -2.90 21.98
N LEU A 447 -28.20 -3.19 22.75
CA LEU A 447 -29.53 -3.54 22.27
C LEU A 447 -30.34 -2.25 22.04
N THR A 448 -30.14 -1.61 20.90
CA THR A 448 -30.81 -0.33 20.56
C THR A 448 -32.12 -0.51 19.80
N GLY A 449 -32.30 -1.66 19.13
CA GLY A 449 -33.52 -1.97 18.38
C GLY A 449 -34.74 -2.13 19.28
N ARG A 450 -35.89 -1.56 18.88
CA ARG A 450 -37.15 -1.64 19.66
C ARG A 450 -37.55 -3.08 20.00
N GLY A 451 -37.38 -4.00 19.05
CA GLY A 451 -37.70 -5.42 19.24
C GLY A 451 -36.81 -6.09 20.28
N ASP A 452 -35.50 -5.83 20.23
CA ASP A 452 -34.54 -6.42 21.16
C ASP A 452 -34.62 -5.81 22.57
N ARG A 453 -34.92 -4.51 22.69
CA ARG A 453 -35.20 -3.89 24.00
C ARG A 453 -36.45 -4.48 24.65
N ALA A 454 -37.56 -4.56 23.91
CA ALA A 454 -38.77 -5.16 24.42
C ALA A 454 -38.57 -6.65 24.79
N PHE A 455 -37.69 -7.35 24.08
CA PHE A 455 -37.34 -8.73 24.38
C PHE A 455 -36.43 -8.82 25.63
N LEU A 456 -35.45 -7.95 25.79
CA LEU A 456 -34.64 -7.83 27.01
C LEU A 456 -35.52 -7.57 28.24
N ASP A 457 -36.48 -6.64 28.13
CA ASP A 457 -37.45 -6.36 29.20
C ASP A 457 -38.29 -7.60 29.53
N ALA A 458 -38.72 -8.36 28.52
CA ALA A 458 -39.45 -9.61 28.75
C ALA A 458 -38.59 -10.66 29.47
N VAL A 459 -37.30 -10.77 29.11
CA VAL A 459 -36.34 -11.68 29.76
C VAL A 459 -36.09 -11.24 31.21
N ARG A 460 -35.86 -9.95 31.48
CA ARG A 460 -35.63 -9.42 32.84
C ARG A 460 -36.86 -9.52 33.74
N ASN A 461 -38.07 -9.37 33.18
CA ASN A 461 -39.33 -9.48 33.93
C ASN A 461 -39.84 -10.92 34.08
N PHE A 462 -39.14 -11.91 33.56
CA PHE A 462 -39.51 -13.31 33.70
C PHE A 462 -39.40 -13.75 35.17
N LYS A 463 -40.49 -14.27 35.74
CA LYS A 463 -40.55 -14.65 37.17
C LYS A 463 -39.84 -15.96 37.52
N GLY A 464 -39.46 -16.75 36.52
CA GLY A 464 -38.75 -18.02 36.71
C GLY A 464 -37.23 -17.86 36.64
N THR A 465 -36.53 -18.98 36.67
CA THR A 465 -35.07 -19.01 36.47
C THR A 465 -34.72 -19.00 34.98
N PRO A 466 -33.58 -18.42 34.57
CA PRO A 466 -33.20 -18.31 33.16
C PRO A 466 -33.23 -19.62 32.35
N ASP A 467 -32.98 -20.78 32.98
CA ASP A 467 -33.10 -22.10 32.34
C ASP A 467 -34.52 -22.42 31.82
N ARG A 468 -35.54 -21.75 32.37
CA ARG A 468 -36.95 -21.90 32.02
C ARG A 468 -37.47 -20.86 31.03
N LEU A 469 -36.65 -19.91 30.57
CA LEU A 469 -37.05 -18.91 29.57
C LEU A 469 -37.61 -19.55 28.29
N TYR A 470 -37.06 -20.70 27.88
CA TYR A 470 -37.53 -21.46 26.72
C TYR A 470 -38.90 -22.13 26.92
N GLN A 471 -39.39 -22.21 28.16
CA GLN A 471 -40.71 -22.76 28.49
C GLN A 471 -41.81 -21.69 28.41
N ASP A 472 -41.46 -20.40 28.50
CA ASP A 472 -42.42 -19.31 28.32
C ASP A 472 -42.86 -19.23 26.84
N THR A 473 -44.16 -19.34 26.60
CA THR A 473 -44.72 -19.40 25.25
C THR A 473 -44.39 -18.17 24.42
N LYS A 474 -44.40 -16.98 25.02
CA LYS A 474 -44.13 -15.71 24.31
C LYS A 474 -42.65 -15.57 24.01
N ILE A 475 -41.79 -15.80 25.00
CA ILE A 475 -40.33 -15.72 24.84
C ILE A 475 -39.85 -16.75 23.82
N LYS A 476 -40.36 -17.98 23.89
CA LYS A 476 -40.05 -19.04 22.92
C LYS A 476 -40.45 -18.67 21.49
N ALA A 477 -41.66 -18.15 21.29
CA ALA A 477 -42.13 -17.73 19.97
C ALA A 477 -41.26 -16.61 19.38
N LEU A 478 -41.00 -15.55 20.17
CA LEU A 478 -40.16 -14.42 19.75
C LEU A 478 -38.72 -14.86 19.44
N THR A 479 -38.17 -15.77 20.24
CA THR A 479 -36.84 -16.34 20.00
C THR A 479 -36.81 -17.12 18.70
N LYS A 480 -37.77 -18.03 18.49
CA LYS A 480 -37.86 -18.86 17.28
C LYS A 480 -37.95 -17.99 16.02
N THR A 481 -38.87 -17.03 15.99
CA THR A 481 -39.04 -16.13 14.84
C THR A 481 -37.79 -15.31 14.55
N TRP A 482 -37.07 -14.87 15.58
CA TRP A 482 -35.82 -14.14 15.40
C TRP A 482 -34.72 -15.04 14.82
N LEU A 483 -34.55 -16.25 15.35
CA LEU A 483 -33.55 -17.22 14.85
C LEU A 483 -33.83 -17.62 13.39
N GLU A 484 -35.08 -17.86 13.03
CA GLU A 484 -35.49 -18.20 11.65
C GLU A 484 -35.23 -17.08 10.63
N ARG A 485 -35.17 -15.82 11.08
CA ARG A 485 -34.95 -14.67 10.19
C ARG A 485 -33.48 -14.30 10.03
N ASN A 486 -32.62 -14.71 10.95
CA ASN A 486 -31.26 -14.20 11.06
C ASN A 486 -30.19 -15.31 11.04
N LEU A 487 -30.57 -16.59 11.15
CA LEU A 487 -29.62 -17.71 11.19
C LEU A 487 -29.83 -18.76 10.09
N THR A 488 -30.67 -18.45 9.09
CA THR A 488 -30.75 -19.13 7.78
C THR A 488 -29.98 -18.31 6.77
#